data_AF-A0A7R9QNE0-F1
#
_entry.id   AF-A0A7R9QNE0-F1
#
_cell.length_a   1.000
_cell.length_b   1.000
_cell.length_c   1.000
_cell.angle_alpha   90.00
_cell.angle_beta   90.00
_cell.angle_gamma   90.00
#
_symmetry.space_group_name_H-M   'P 1'
#
loop_
_entity.id
_entity.type
_entity.pdbx_description
1 polymer ?
#
loop_
_entity_poly.entity_id
_entity_poly.type
_entity_poly.pdbx_seq_one_letter_code
_entity_poly.pdbx_strand_id
1 'polypeptide(L)'
;MKFGLILALISIGVLIEAKREPKFAPYIDVTAAKDFKLVDLKNKYGVKAVSLAFALGGTAGCVPMWGGQTPIDNPNIINEIKAFRAAGGDVIVSTGGALNPYLETSCGSPAALAAAYQRALSVT
;
A
#
# COMPACT_ATOMS: atom_id res chain seq x y z
N MET A 1 32.81 39.78 39.33
CA MET A 1 33.24 38.88 38.23
C MET A 1 32.56 37.53 38.46
N LYS A 2 31.48 37.15 37.74
CA LYS A 2 31.37 36.59 36.38
C LYS A 2 31.36 35.04 36.38
N PHE A 3 30.28 34.47 35.83
CA PHE A 3 30.01 33.07 35.37
C PHE A 3 29.83 31.97 36.45
N GLY A 4 28.88 31.02 36.43
CA GLY A 4 27.87 30.58 35.46
C GLY A 4 27.86 29.03 35.36
N LEU A 5 26.65 28.41 35.32
CA LEU A 5 26.36 26.99 34.92
C LEU A 5 26.70 25.90 35.98
N ILE A 6 25.95 24.82 36.27
CA ILE A 6 25.00 23.94 35.57
C ILE A 6 24.07 23.32 36.64
N LEU A 7 22.75 23.36 36.48
CA LEU A 7 21.84 22.49 37.24
C LEU A 7 21.25 21.46 36.28
N ALA A 8 21.68 20.21 36.41
CA ALA A 8 21.19 19.09 35.63
C ALA A 8 19.72 18.81 35.99
N LEU A 9 18.81 19.09 35.06
CA LEU A 9 17.44 18.60 35.13
C LEU A 9 17.43 17.13 34.75
N ILE A 10 17.30 16.28 35.75
CA ILE A 10 16.96 14.87 35.60
C ILE A 10 15.52 14.81 35.06
N SER A 11 15.37 14.85 33.74
CA SER A 11 14.10 14.53 33.10
C SER A 11 13.91 13.02 33.16
N ILE A 12 13.08 12.63 34.13
CA ILE A 12 12.42 11.34 34.30
C ILE A 12 12.32 10.60 32.97
N GLY A 13 13.16 9.57 32.83
CA GLY A 13 13.03 8.56 31.82
C GLY A 13 11.74 7.79 32.07
N VAL A 14 10.64 8.26 31.49
CA VAL A 14 9.59 7.35 31.09
C VAL A 14 10.19 6.59 29.91
N LEU A 15 10.71 5.40 30.19
CA LEU A 15 10.80 4.34 29.20
C LEU A 15 9.36 4.04 28.77
N ILE A 16 8.85 4.85 27.84
CA ILE A 16 7.73 4.43 27.00
C ILE A 16 8.39 3.40 26.09
N GLU A 17 8.34 2.13 26.47
CA GLU A 17 8.27 1.09 25.46
C GLU A 17 7.09 1.47 24.57
N ALA A 18 7.40 2.07 23.41
CA ALA A 18 6.43 2.27 22.37
C ALA A 18 5.88 0.87 22.10
N LYS A 19 4.68 0.58 22.61
CA LYS A 19 3.93 -0.63 22.26
C LYS A 19 3.86 -0.62 20.75
N ARG A 20 4.73 -1.40 20.10
CA ARG A 20 4.76 -1.50 18.66
C ARG A 20 3.54 -2.33 18.31
N GLU A 21 2.43 -1.65 18.07
CA GLU A 21 1.23 -2.31 17.58
C GLU A 21 1.61 -3.11 16.33
N PRO A 22 1.14 -4.35 16.20
CA PRO A 22 1.37 -5.11 14.98
C PRO A 22 0.86 -4.30 13.80
N LYS A 23 1.71 -4.12 12.79
CA LYS A 23 1.30 -3.46 11.54
C LYS A 23 0.26 -4.36 10.87
N PHE A 24 -0.94 -3.83 10.67
CA PHE A 24 -2.07 -4.53 10.05
C PHE A 24 -2.39 -3.90 8.70
N ALA A 25 -2.42 -4.73 7.65
CA ALA A 25 -2.81 -4.35 6.30
C ALA A 25 -3.66 -5.48 5.68
N PRO A 26 -5.00 -5.43 5.80
CA PRO A 26 -5.86 -6.47 5.23
C PRO A 26 -5.78 -6.45 3.70
N TYR A 27 -5.96 -7.62 3.09
CA TYR A 27 -6.12 -7.73 1.65
C TYR A 27 -7.49 -7.19 1.23
N ILE A 28 -7.49 -6.30 0.23
CA ILE A 28 -8.69 -5.73 -0.39
C ILE A 28 -8.71 -6.15 -1.84
N ASP A 29 -9.70 -6.94 -2.22
CA ASP A 29 -9.97 -7.24 -3.62
C ASP A 29 -10.58 -6.00 -4.27
N VAL A 30 -9.78 -5.31 -5.08
CA VAL A 30 -10.18 -4.07 -5.77
C VAL A 30 -11.01 -4.34 -7.03
N THR A 31 -11.26 -5.61 -7.35
CA THR A 31 -12.03 -6.06 -8.51
C THR A 31 -13.41 -6.61 -8.13
N ALA A 32 -13.55 -7.14 -6.91
CA ALA A 32 -14.79 -7.79 -6.45
C ALA A 32 -15.92 -6.82 -6.08
N ALA A 33 -15.61 -5.57 -5.70
CA ALA A 33 -16.61 -4.62 -5.25
C ALA A 33 -16.74 -3.44 -6.22
N LYS A 34 -17.97 -3.16 -6.66
CA LYS A 34 -18.28 -1.92 -7.38
C LYS A 34 -18.06 -0.66 -6.52
N ASP A 35 -18.01 -0.81 -5.19
CA ASP A 35 -18.00 0.32 -4.24
C ASP A 35 -17.11 0.07 -3.01
N PHE A 36 -15.91 -0.52 -3.13
CA PHE A 36 -15.02 -0.54 -1.97
C PHE A 36 -14.63 0.89 -1.58
N LYS A 37 -14.66 1.18 -0.26
CA LYS A 37 -14.33 2.50 0.30
C LYS A 37 -13.20 2.36 1.32
N LEU A 38 -11.99 2.69 0.90
CA LEU A 38 -10.81 2.54 1.77
C LEU A 38 -10.88 3.48 2.98
N VAL A 39 -11.41 4.69 2.78
CA VAL A 39 -11.59 5.67 3.85
C VAL A 39 -12.56 5.16 4.92
N ASP A 40 -13.59 4.39 4.56
CA ASP A 40 -14.52 3.81 5.53
C ASP A 40 -13.85 2.75 6.40
N LEU A 41 -12.91 1.97 5.84
CA LEU A 41 -12.12 1.02 6.63
C LEU A 41 -11.30 1.73 7.70
N LYS A 42 -10.71 2.88 7.36
CA LYS A 42 -10.01 3.72 8.34
C LYS A 42 -10.96 4.28 9.39
N ASN A 43 -12.04 4.92 8.97
CA ASN A 43 -12.93 5.64 9.87
C ASN A 43 -13.67 4.71 10.83
N LYS A 44 -14.08 3.53 10.35
CA LYS A 44 -14.87 2.58 11.13
C LYS A 44 -14.02 1.62 11.94
N TYR A 45 -12.87 1.19 11.42
CA TYR A 45 -12.07 0.10 12.01
C TYR A 45 -10.63 0.51 12.36
N GLY A 46 -10.24 1.76 12.12
CA GLY A 46 -8.90 2.25 12.42
C GLY A 46 -7.81 1.66 11.52
N VAL A 47 -8.16 1.10 10.35
CA VAL A 47 -7.21 0.55 9.39
C VAL A 47 -6.31 1.67 8.85
N LYS A 48 -4.99 1.50 8.98
CA LYS A 48 -3.98 2.49 8.55
C LYS A 48 -3.23 2.10 7.29
N ALA A 49 -3.29 0.83 6.90
CA ALA A 49 -2.70 0.33 5.67
C ALA A 49 -3.60 -0.74 5.05
N VAL A 50 -3.55 -0.93 3.73
CA VAL A 50 -4.26 -2.01 3.03
C VAL A 50 -3.36 -2.65 1.96
N SER A 51 -3.57 -3.94 1.70
CA SER A 51 -2.90 -4.67 0.62
C SER A 51 -3.88 -4.84 -0.55
N LEU A 52 -3.65 -4.13 -1.64
CA LEU A 52 -4.51 -4.15 -2.83
C LEU A 52 -4.25 -5.45 -3.63
N ALA A 53 -5.28 -6.27 -3.78
CA ALA A 53 -5.24 -7.58 -4.41
C ALA A 53 -6.03 -7.57 -5.73
N PHE A 54 -5.47 -8.05 -6.85
CA PHE A 54 -4.04 -8.25 -7.13
C PHE A 54 -3.68 -7.57 -8.46
N ALA A 55 -2.46 -7.04 -8.56
CA ALA A 55 -1.85 -6.60 -9.81
C ALA A 55 -1.27 -7.82 -10.53
N LEU A 56 -1.89 -8.19 -11.65
CA LEU A 56 -1.59 -9.35 -12.46
C LEU A 56 -1.07 -8.94 -13.84
N GLY A 57 -0.63 -9.90 -14.65
CA GLY A 57 -0.46 -9.67 -16.08
C GLY A 57 -1.81 -9.42 -16.76
N GLY A 58 -1.82 -8.67 -17.85
CA GLY A 58 -2.98 -8.51 -18.70
C GLY A 58 -3.14 -9.68 -19.67
N THR A 59 -4.29 -9.76 -20.33
CA THR A 59 -4.52 -10.74 -21.42
C THR A 59 -3.52 -10.61 -22.57
N ALA A 60 -2.89 -9.44 -22.73
CA ALA A 60 -1.84 -9.16 -23.71
C ALA A 60 -0.40 -9.46 -23.21
N GLY A 61 -0.23 -10.01 -22.02
CA GLY A 61 1.08 -10.40 -21.46
C GLY A 61 1.60 -9.48 -20.35
N CYS A 62 2.85 -9.02 -20.46
CA CYS A 62 3.57 -8.26 -19.43
C CYS A 62 3.11 -6.80 -19.30
N VAL A 63 1.82 -6.59 -19.03
CA VAL A 63 1.21 -5.30 -18.72
C VAL A 63 0.46 -5.44 -17.41
N PRO A 64 0.78 -4.68 -16.35
CA PRO A 64 0.10 -4.81 -15.08
C PRO A 64 -1.38 -4.42 -15.22
N MET A 65 -2.27 -5.23 -14.68
CA MET A 65 -3.73 -5.02 -14.63
C MET A 65 -4.29 -5.55 -13.32
N TRP A 66 -5.28 -4.87 -12.74
CA TRP A 66 -6.02 -5.39 -11.59
C TRP A 66 -6.84 -6.61 -12.00
N GLY A 67 -6.61 -7.75 -11.36
CA GLY A 67 -7.24 -9.03 -11.67
C GLY A 67 -7.05 -9.50 -13.13
N GLY A 68 -6.03 -8.97 -13.82
CA GLY A 68 -5.73 -9.29 -15.21
C GLY A 68 -6.71 -8.73 -16.25
N GLN A 69 -7.67 -7.91 -15.81
CA GLN A 69 -8.77 -7.42 -16.65
C GLN A 69 -8.99 -5.91 -16.55
N THR A 70 -8.80 -5.34 -15.35
CA THR A 70 -9.04 -3.92 -15.10
C THR A 70 -7.74 -3.13 -15.27
N PRO A 71 -7.72 -2.01 -16.03
CA PRO A 71 -6.52 -1.19 -16.18
C PRO A 71 -5.90 -0.81 -14.84
N ILE A 72 -4.57 -0.87 -14.74
CA ILE A 72 -3.86 -0.59 -13.48
C ILE A 72 -4.10 0.84 -12.97
N ASP A 73 -4.39 1.77 -13.87
CA ASP A 73 -4.72 3.17 -13.61
C ASP A 73 -6.23 3.45 -13.64
N ASN A 74 -7.07 2.42 -13.42
CA ASN A 74 -8.52 2.59 -13.35
C ASN A 74 -8.89 3.73 -12.37
N PRO A 75 -9.61 4.77 -12.82
CA PRO A 75 -9.81 5.98 -12.04
C PRO A 75 -10.59 5.74 -10.73
N ASN A 76 -11.48 4.75 -10.67
CA ASN A 76 -12.21 4.44 -9.44
C ASN A 76 -11.27 3.92 -8.37
N ILE A 77 -10.37 2.99 -8.72
CA ILE A 77 -9.37 2.43 -7.81
C ILE A 77 -8.37 3.52 -7.39
N ILE A 78 -7.84 4.28 -8.35
CA ILE A 78 -6.87 5.35 -8.06
C ILE A 78 -7.47 6.45 -7.18
N ASN A 79 -8.74 6.82 -7.38
CA ASN A 79 -9.40 7.82 -6.55
C ASN A 79 -9.58 7.34 -5.10
N GLU A 80 -9.93 6.07 -4.89
CA GLU A 80 -9.99 5.48 -3.54
C GLU A 80 -8.61 5.45 -2.85
N ILE A 81 -7.55 5.09 -3.58
CA ILE A 81 -6.17 5.12 -3.05
C ILE A 81 -5.77 6.54 -2.64
N LYS A 82 -6.03 7.53 -3.50
CA LYS A 82 -5.74 8.94 -3.22
C LYS A 82 -6.51 9.45 -2.01
N ALA A 83 -7.80 9.13 -1.92
CA ALA A 83 -8.63 9.52 -0.78
C ALA A 83 -8.13 8.87 0.53
N PHE A 84 -7.72 7.60 0.48
CA PHE A 84 -7.16 6.91 1.63
C PHE A 84 -5.85 7.53 2.12
N ARG A 85 -4.93 7.82 1.19
CA ARG A 85 -3.66 8.50 1.49
C ARG A 85 -3.86 9.91 2.02
N ALA A 86 -4.80 10.67 1.44
CA ALA A 86 -5.18 11.99 1.95
C ALA A 86 -5.74 11.93 3.38
N ALA A 87 -6.41 10.84 3.74
CA ALA A 87 -6.87 10.56 5.10
C ALA A 87 -5.79 10.01 6.04
N GLY A 88 -4.53 9.87 5.58
CA GLY A 88 -3.38 9.38 6.35
C GLY A 88 -3.22 7.85 6.36
N GLY A 89 -3.86 7.13 5.44
CA GLY A 89 -3.64 5.71 5.20
C GLY A 89 -2.53 5.44 4.18
N ASP A 90 -2.13 4.18 4.03
CA ASP A 90 -1.12 3.76 3.04
C ASP A 90 -1.52 2.46 2.32
N VAL A 91 -0.95 2.20 1.14
CA VAL A 91 -1.32 1.03 0.32
C VAL A 91 -0.10 0.20 -0.06
N ILE A 92 -0.31 -1.11 -0.13
CA ILE A 92 0.65 -2.09 -0.65
C ILE A 92 0.03 -2.66 -1.94
N VAL A 93 0.80 -2.72 -3.02
CA VAL A 93 0.38 -3.41 -4.25
C VAL A 93 0.79 -4.87 -4.16
N SER A 94 -0.18 -5.79 -4.18
CA SER A 94 0.09 -7.22 -4.13
C SER A 94 0.01 -7.85 -5.52
N THR A 95 0.95 -8.73 -5.85
CA THR A 95 0.98 -9.51 -7.10
C THR A 95 0.75 -11.01 -6.79
N GLY A 96 0.46 -11.82 -7.81
CA GLY A 96 0.21 -13.26 -7.64
C GLY A 96 -1.23 -13.58 -7.24
N GLY A 97 -1.47 -14.08 -6.03
CA GLY A 97 -2.80 -14.54 -5.61
C GLY A 97 -3.14 -15.95 -6.12
N ALA A 98 -4.43 -16.27 -6.21
CA ALA A 98 -4.90 -17.62 -6.56
C ALA A 98 -5.15 -17.83 -8.06
N LEU A 99 -5.36 -16.74 -8.82
CA LEU A 99 -5.74 -16.77 -10.23
C LEU A 99 -4.65 -16.12 -11.08
N ASN A 100 -4.32 -16.78 -12.18
CA ASN A 100 -3.37 -16.30 -13.18
C ASN A 100 -4.07 -15.34 -14.18
N PRO A 101 -3.34 -14.57 -15.01
CA PRO A 101 -1.90 -14.65 -15.29
C PRO A 101 -1.01 -13.83 -14.33
N TYR A 102 0.04 -14.41 -13.78
CA TYR A 102 1.00 -13.70 -12.91
C TYR A 102 1.95 -12.84 -13.74
N LEU A 103 2.37 -11.67 -13.24
CA LEU A 103 3.39 -10.85 -13.91
C LEU A 103 4.71 -11.60 -14.00
N GLU A 104 5.01 -12.36 -12.95
CA GLU A 104 6.19 -13.18 -12.72
C GLU A 104 6.38 -14.25 -13.81
N THR A 105 5.27 -14.74 -14.39
CA THR A 105 5.30 -15.73 -15.48
C THR A 105 4.94 -15.12 -16.85
N SER A 106 4.28 -13.95 -16.87
CA SER A 106 3.92 -13.25 -18.11
C SER A 106 5.07 -12.45 -18.71
N CYS A 107 6.02 -12.01 -17.88
CA CYS A 107 7.16 -11.20 -18.31
C CYS A 107 8.34 -12.08 -18.73
N GLY A 108 8.87 -11.86 -19.94
CA GLY A 108 9.95 -12.67 -20.50
C GLY A 108 11.36 -12.39 -19.97
N SER A 109 11.54 -11.39 -19.11
CA SER A 109 12.83 -11.08 -18.48
C SER A 109 12.67 -10.38 -17.13
N PRO A 110 13.70 -10.43 -16.25
CA PRO A 110 13.69 -9.68 -14.98
C PRO A 110 13.54 -8.17 -15.17
N ALA A 111 14.13 -7.61 -16.24
CA ALA A 111 14.02 -6.18 -16.54
C ALA A 111 12.58 -5.80 -16.92
N ALA A 112 11.90 -6.63 -17.72
CA ALA A 112 10.50 -6.43 -18.07
C ALA A 112 9.59 -6.53 -16.83
N LEU A 113 9.84 -7.50 -15.95
CA LEU A 113 9.11 -7.64 -14.69
C LEU A 113 9.29 -6.42 -13.78
N ALA A 114 10.52 -5.94 -13.63
CA ALA A 114 10.81 -4.74 -12.85
C ALA A 114 10.09 -3.50 -13.40
N ALA A 115 10.05 -3.33 -14.72
CA ALA A 115 9.32 -2.24 -15.36
C ALA A 115 7.80 -2.34 -15.13
N ALA A 116 7.23 -3.55 -15.19
CA ALA A 116 5.81 -3.77 -14.89
C ALA A 116 5.46 -3.43 -13.43
N TYR A 117 6.29 -3.84 -12.47
CA TYR A 117 6.12 -3.47 -11.06
C TYR A 117 6.26 -1.96 -10.84
N GLN A 118 7.26 -1.32 -11.45
CA GLN A 118 7.42 0.14 -11.38
C GLN A 118 6.19 0.86 -11.93
N ARG A 119 5.63 0.39 -13.05
CA ARG A 119 4.40 0.95 -13.61
C ARG A 119 3.25 0.85 -12.62
N ALA A 120 3.03 -0.30 -12.00
CA ALA A 120 1.99 -0.47 -10.98
C ALA A 120 2.19 0.48 -9.80
N LEU A 121 3.40 0.56 -9.24
CA LEU A 121 3.72 1.45 -8.13
C LEU A 121 3.57 2.93 -8.48
N SER A 122 3.90 3.33 -9.72
CA SER A 122 3.86 4.74 -10.14
C SER A 122 2.44 5.32 -10.23
N VAL A 123 1.43 4.47 -10.48
CA VAL A 123 0.04 4.92 -10.61
C VAL A 123 -0.75 4.81 -9.34
N THR A 124 -0.35 3.88 -8.45
CA THR A 124 -0.99 3.66 -7.16
C THR A 124 -0.52 4.69 -6.16
#